data_AF-A0AAN9FBY3-F1
#
_entry.id   AF-A0AAN9FBY3-F1
#
_cell.length_a   1.000
_cell.length_b   1.000
_cell.length_c   1.000
_cell.angle_alpha   90.00
_cell.angle_beta   90.00
_cell.angle_gamma   90.00
#
_symmetry.space_group_name_H-M   'P 1'
#
loop_
_entity.id
_entity.type
_entity.pdbx_description
1 polymer ?
#
loop_
_entity_poly.entity_id
_entity_poly.type
_entity_poly.pdbx_seq_one_letter_code
_entity_poly.pdbx_strand_id
1 'polypeptide(L)'
;MGRQLSSLGLDPTLAIKRIGSRSASRRGRKRERSLETRNAGGGDGMDIDDDKPNKKQRLSRSLSRGRSVPRLPIEVVPGEGFKDSAQKSKARKLVKKSVKKRNKDARRVEPGRVIPSLTPKHLFSGKRPIGKTGRR
;
A
#
# COMPACT_ATOMS: atom_id res chain seq x y z
N MET A 1 -6.17 29.28 -34.85
CA MET A 1 -4.78 29.69 -35.08
C MET A 1 -4.49 30.08 -36.52
N GLY A 2 -4.46 29.17 -37.51
CA GLY A 2 -4.08 29.55 -38.89
C GLY A 2 -5.02 30.56 -39.57
N ARG A 3 -6.34 30.36 -39.47
CA ARG A 3 -7.36 31.19 -40.15
C ARG A 3 -7.45 32.62 -39.62
N GLN A 4 -7.23 32.82 -38.33
CA GLN A 4 -7.29 34.14 -37.67
C GLN A 4 -6.07 35.02 -38.01
N LEU A 5 -4.93 34.41 -38.32
CA LEU A 5 -3.74 35.14 -38.78
C LEU A 5 -3.89 35.58 -40.23
N SER A 6 -4.52 34.74 -41.07
CA SER A 6 -4.86 35.10 -42.45
C SER A 6 -5.86 36.26 -42.54
N SER A 7 -6.84 36.35 -41.64
CA SER A 7 -7.77 37.50 -41.59
C SER A 7 -7.11 38.80 -41.16
N LEU A 8 -5.94 38.73 -40.51
CA LEU A 8 -5.10 39.88 -40.18
C LEU A 8 -4.04 40.16 -41.25
N GLY A 9 -4.12 39.48 -42.41
CA GLY A 9 -3.21 39.68 -43.55
C GLY A 9 -1.82 39.06 -43.39
N LEU A 10 -1.60 38.26 -42.35
CA LEU A 10 -0.32 37.60 -42.09
C LEU A 10 -0.35 36.16 -42.60
N ASP A 11 0.71 35.72 -43.30
CA ASP A 11 0.79 34.36 -43.83
C ASP A 11 1.07 33.33 -42.70
N PRO A 12 0.12 32.43 -42.37
CA PRO A 12 0.30 31.45 -41.31
C PRO A 12 1.19 30.27 -41.70
N THR A 13 1.65 30.16 -42.95
CA THR A 13 2.39 28.97 -43.44
C THR A 13 3.66 28.67 -42.63
N LEU A 14 4.42 29.69 -42.24
CA LEU A 14 5.64 29.53 -41.44
C LEU A 14 5.35 29.08 -40.01
N ALA A 15 4.28 29.60 -39.40
CA ALA A 15 3.85 29.21 -38.07
C ALA A 15 3.38 27.75 -38.06
N ILE A 16 2.65 27.32 -39.09
CA ILE A 16 2.18 25.94 -39.25
C ILE A 16 3.35 24.97 -39.48
N LYS A 17 4.34 25.33 -40.30
CA LYS A 17 5.57 24.53 -40.50
C LYS A 17 6.35 24.34 -39.18
N ARG A 18 6.45 25.38 -38.37
CA ARG A 18 7.09 25.34 -37.04
C ARG A 18 6.32 24.48 -36.05
N ILE A 19 5.00 24.61 -36.00
CA ILE A 19 4.17 23.75 -35.14
C ILE A 19 4.29 22.30 -35.61
N GLY A 20 4.14 22.04 -36.91
CA GLY A 20 4.24 20.70 -37.48
C GLY A 20 5.58 20.00 -37.24
N SER A 21 6.70 20.72 -37.23
CA SER A 21 8.03 20.17 -36.90
C SER A 21 8.21 19.87 -35.41
N ARG A 22 7.47 20.57 -34.53
CA ARG A 22 7.51 20.37 -33.07
C ARG A 22 6.39 19.44 -32.57
N SER A 23 5.37 19.16 -33.37
CA SER A 23 4.24 18.30 -33.02
C SER A 23 4.68 16.88 -32.72
N ALA A 24 4.35 16.41 -31.52
CA ALA A 24 4.64 15.06 -31.02
C ALA A 24 4.02 13.94 -31.87
N SER A 25 3.05 14.23 -32.74
CA SER A 25 2.42 13.24 -33.64
C SER A 25 3.37 12.70 -34.72
N ARG A 26 4.34 13.50 -35.21
CA ARG A 26 5.42 13.02 -36.08
C ARG A 26 6.59 12.38 -35.32
N ARG A 27 6.70 12.67 -34.02
CA ARG A 27 7.65 12.04 -33.07
C ARG A 27 7.06 10.79 -32.41
N GLY A 28 5.92 10.30 -32.89
CA GLY A 28 5.14 9.21 -32.32
C GLY A 28 5.30 7.85 -33.02
N ARG A 29 5.99 7.76 -34.17
CA ARG A 29 6.39 6.45 -34.70
C ARG A 29 7.69 6.05 -34.01
N LYS A 30 7.59 5.09 -33.08
CA LYS A 30 8.76 4.41 -32.50
C LYS A 30 9.63 3.97 -33.68
N ARG A 31 10.86 4.48 -33.77
CA ARG A 31 11.91 3.78 -34.51
C ARG A 31 12.18 2.53 -33.69
N GLU A 32 11.85 1.36 -34.25
CA GLU A 32 12.21 0.08 -33.66
C GLU A 32 13.74 0.07 -33.54
N ARG A 33 14.21 0.29 -32.32
CA ARG A 33 15.60 0.06 -31.96
C ARG A 33 15.64 -1.44 -31.64
N SER A 34 16.05 -2.24 -32.62
CA SER A 34 16.06 -3.70 -32.55
C SER A 34 16.83 -4.17 -31.30
N LEU A 35 16.10 -4.74 -30.34
CA LEU A 35 16.62 -5.63 -29.29
C LEU A 35 15.88 -6.97 -29.33
N GLU A 36 15.34 -7.34 -30.49
CA GLU A 36 14.44 -8.49 -30.64
C GLU A 36 14.99 -9.56 -31.61
N THR A 37 16.27 -9.47 -31.97
CA THR A 37 16.97 -10.45 -32.82
C THR A 37 18.28 -10.94 -32.18
N ARG A 38 18.19 -11.36 -30.92
CA ARG A 38 19.10 -12.37 -30.36
C ARG A 38 18.24 -13.37 -29.62
N ASN A 39 17.59 -14.24 -30.40
CA ASN A 39 17.04 -15.57 -30.05
C ASN A 39 15.98 -15.96 -31.10
N ALA A 40 16.35 -15.90 -32.38
CA ALA A 40 15.61 -16.61 -33.41
C ALA A 40 16.08 -18.09 -33.36
N GLY A 41 15.60 -18.81 -32.36
CA GLY A 41 15.61 -20.26 -32.33
C GLY A 41 14.18 -20.71 -32.61
N GLY A 42 13.93 -21.15 -33.84
CA GLY A 42 12.67 -21.78 -34.21
C GLY A 42 12.42 -22.97 -33.30
N GLY A 43 11.21 -23.02 -32.74
CA GLY A 43 10.81 -24.06 -31.82
C GLY A 43 9.38 -23.79 -31.40
N ASP A 44 8.46 -24.48 -32.07
CA ASP A 44 7.09 -24.70 -31.64
C ASP A 44 7.06 -24.98 -30.12
N GLY A 45 6.43 -24.08 -29.36
CA GLY A 45 6.47 -24.10 -27.90
C GLY A 45 5.17 -23.54 -27.36
N MET A 46 4.25 -24.44 -27.03
CA MET A 46 2.95 -24.17 -26.41
C MET A 46 3.06 -23.11 -25.30
N ASP A 47 2.17 -22.11 -25.35
CA ASP A 47 2.05 -21.03 -24.39
C ASP A 47 1.63 -21.60 -23.03
N ILE A 48 2.59 -21.74 -22.10
CA ILE A 48 2.33 -22.07 -20.70
C ILE A 48 2.09 -20.75 -19.97
N ASP A 49 0.82 -20.41 -19.79
CA ASP A 49 0.33 -19.41 -18.83
C ASP A 49 0.56 -19.91 -17.40
N ASP A 50 1.82 -19.90 -16.92
CA ASP A 50 2.13 -20.08 -15.51
C ASP A 50 3.06 -18.95 -15.01
N ASP A 51 2.45 -18.04 -14.23
CA ASP A 51 3.06 -17.25 -13.17
C ASP A 51 4.33 -16.43 -13.48
N LYS A 52 4.30 -15.60 -14.54
CA LYS A 52 5.23 -14.45 -14.59
C LYS A 52 4.63 -13.31 -13.74
N PRO A 53 5.26 -12.89 -12.63
CA PRO A 53 4.74 -11.77 -11.85
C PRO A 53 4.76 -10.52 -12.73
N ASN A 54 3.55 -10.03 -13.04
CA ASN A 54 3.33 -8.85 -13.85
C ASN A 54 4.32 -7.73 -13.46
N LYS A 55 5.01 -7.14 -14.44
CA LYS A 55 6.03 -6.08 -14.26
C LYS A 55 5.54 -4.91 -13.38
N LYS A 56 4.22 -4.72 -13.29
CA LYS A 56 3.52 -3.75 -12.45
C LYS A 56 3.55 -4.08 -10.94
N GLN A 57 3.69 -5.34 -10.54
CA GLN A 57 3.86 -5.74 -9.13
C GLN A 57 5.27 -5.49 -8.58
N ARG A 58 6.27 -5.26 -9.45
CA ARG A 58 7.64 -4.91 -9.03
C ARG A 58 7.77 -3.44 -8.60
N LEU A 59 6.92 -2.56 -9.13
CA LEU A 59 6.98 -1.11 -8.88
C LEU A 59 6.04 -0.62 -7.76
N SER A 60 4.97 -1.36 -7.45
CA SER A 60 4.07 -1.00 -6.34
C SER A 60 4.64 -1.30 -4.94
N ARG A 61 5.83 -1.89 -4.86
CA ARG A 61 6.58 -2.09 -3.60
C ARG A 61 7.61 -1.00 -3.29
N SER A 62 7.91 -0.09 -4.21
CA SER A 62 9.10 0.77 -4.13
C SER A 62 8.82 2.27 -3.94
N LEU A 63 7.58 2.71 -3.79
CA LEU A 63 7.26 4.10 -3.48
C LEU A 63 6.84 4.22 -2.00
N SER A 64 7.75 4.77 -1.18
CA SER A 64 7.65 5.11 0.25
C SER A 64 7.99 4.03 1.31
N ARG A 65 9.26 3.56 1.34
CA ARG A 65 9.87 3.07 2.59
C ARG A 65 11.41 3.11 2.53
N GLY A 66 11.96 4.32 2.59
CA GLY A 66 13.40 4.60 2.56
C GLY A 66 14.17 4.27 3.84
N ARG A 67 14.00 3.08 4.42
CA ARG A 67 14.92 2.54 5.43
C ARG A 67 14.76 1.02 5.50
N SER A 68 15.81 0.30 5.10
CA SER A 68 16.13 -1.10 5.48
C SER A 68 14.91 -1.99 5.78
N VAL A 69 14.53 -2.87 4.85
CA VAL A 69 13.60 -3.97 5.15
C VAL A 69 14.18 -4.73 6.35
N PRO A 70 13.54 -4.75 7.54
CA PRO A 70 14.01 -5.61 8.61
C PRO A 70 13.97 -7.04 8.07
N ARG A 71 15.00 -7.84 8.41
CA ARG A 71 15.05 -9.28 8.10
C ARG A 71 13.66 -9.86 8.26
N LEU A 72 13.22 -10.61 7.26
CA LEU A 72 11.85 -11.13 7.21
C LEU A 72 11.53 -11.70 8.60
N PRO A 73 10.36 -11.40 9.19
CA PRO A 73 10.09 -11.75 10.59
C PRO A 73 10.16 -13.26 10.91
N ILE A 74 10.43 -14.09 9.91
CA ILE A 74 10.50 -15.54 9.94
C ILE A 74 11.94 -16.01 10.19
N GLU A 75 12.95 -15.24 9.80
CA GLU A 75 14.36 -15.61 10.00
C GLU A 75 14.69 -15.60 11.49
N VAL A 76 15.29 -16.70 11.96
CA VAL A 76 15.79 -16.82 13.33
C VAL A 76 17.02 -15.93 13.45
N VAL A 77 16.99 -14.97 14.37
CA VAL A 77 18.16 -14.15 14.67
C VAL A 77 18.95 -14.87 15.77
N PRO A 78 20.27 -15.06 15.62
CA PRO A 78 21.11 -15.59 16.68
C PRO A 78 20.91 -14.78 17.98
N GLY A 79 20.60 -15.46 19.08
CA GLY A 79 20.29 -14.83 20.38
C GLY A 79 18.80 -14.73 20.73
N GLU A 80 17.86 -15.04 19.83
CA GLU A 80 16.42 -15.04 20.13
C GLU A 80 15.93 -16.30 20.89
N GLY A 81 16.79 -17.30 21.09
CA GLY A 81 16.44 -18.54 21.81
C GLY A 81 15.57 -19.54 21.02
N PHE A 82 15.31 -19.28 19.73
CA PHE A 82 14.66 -20.25 18.85
C PHE A 82 15.71 -21.05 18.08
N LYS A 83 15.50 -22.37 17.98
CA LYS A 83 16.39 -23.24 17.21
C LYS A 83 16.14 -23.11 15.71
N ASP A 84 14.86 -23.17 15.31
CA ASP A 84 14.44 -23.19 13.92
C ASP A 84 13.39 -22.12 13.59
N SER A 85 13.32 -21.72 12.31
CA SER A 85 12.33 -20.77 11.80
C SER A 85 10.89 -21.28 11.96
N ALA A 86 10.69 -22.59 11.84
CA ALA A 86 9.42 -23.26 12.11
C ALA A 86 8.95 -23.03 13.55
N GLN A 87 9.85 -23.14 14.54
CA GLN A 87 9.54 -22.90 15.95
C GLN A 87 9.16 -21.44 16.20
N LYS A 88 9.90 -20.49 15.61
CA LYS A 88 9.58 -19.05 15.67
C LYS A 88 8.20 -18.75 15.06
N SER A 89 7.84 -19.39 13.96
CA SER A 89 6.52 -19.25 13.33
C SER A 89 5.40 -19.81 14.23
N LYS A 90 5.63 -20.95 14.90
CA LYS A 90 4.70 -21.54 15.87
C LYS A 90 4.52 -20.63 17.08
N ALA A 91 5.60 -20.10 17.64
CA ALA A 91 5.56 -19.15 18.75
C ALA A 91 4.74 -17.89 18.39
N ARG A 92 4.95 -17.32 17.20
CA ARG A 92 4.14 -16.20 16.69
C ARG A 92 2.65 -16.54 16.59
N LYS A 93 2.31 -17.75 16.15
CA LYS A 93 0.92 -18.22 16.11
C LYS A 93 0.33 -18.36 17.51
N LEU A 94 1.09 -18.87 18.47
CA LEU A 94 0.66 -19.00 19.87
C LEU A 94 0.41 -17.63 20.51
N VAL A 95 1.29 -16.66 20.30
CA VAL A 95 1.08 -15.27 20.75
C VAL A 95 -0.19 -14.70 20.14
N LYS A 96 -0.40 -14.82 18.83
CA LYS A 96 -1.65 -14.34 18.21
C LYS A 96 -2.89 -15.02 18.79
N LYS A 97 -2.81 -16.30 19.16
CA LYS A 97 -3.92 -17.05 19.78
C LYS A 97 -4.20 -16.57 21.21
N SER A 98 -3.18 -16.33 22.04
CA SER A 98 -3.39 -15.87 23.42
C SER A 98 -4.05 -14.49 23.48
N VAL A 99 -3.72 -13.63 22.51
CA VAL A 99 -4.27 -12.28 22.36
C VAL A 99 -5.76 -12.26 21.99
N LYS A 100 -6.32 -13.34 21.45
CA LYS A 100 -7.72 -13.35 20.97
C LYS A 100 -8.75 -13.07 22.07
N LYS A 101 -8.57 -13.65 23.26
CA LYS A 101 -9.54 -13.48 24.37
C LYS A 101 -9.63 -12.02 24.82
N ARG A 102 -8.48 -11.37 25.01
CA ARG A 102 -8.41 -9.94 25.39
C ARG A 102 -8.91 -8.99 24.30
N ASN A 103 -8.71 -9.33 23.03
CA ASN A 103 -9.26 -8.56 21.93
C ASN A 103 -10.79 -8.70 21.82
N LYS A 104 -11.34 -9.87 22.18
CA LYS A 104 -12.79 -10.06 22.29
C LYS A 104 -13.41 -9.10 23.31
N ASP A 105 -12.72 -8.90 24.43
CA ASP A 105 -13.10 -7.91 25.47
C ASP A 105 -12.82 -6.44 25.05
N ALA A 106 -12.40 -6.19 23.80
CA ALA A 106 -12.03 -4.87 23.28
C ALA A 106 -10.97 -4.11 24.14
N ARG A 107 -10.08 -4.85 24.81
CA ARG A 107 -9.02 -4.22 25.63
C ARG A 107 -8.01 -3.52 24.72
N ARG A 108 -7.68 -2.28 25.07
CA ARG A 108 -6.75 -1.43 24.28
C ARG A 108 -5.39 -2.11 24.05
N VAL A 109 -4.76 -2.63 25.11
CA VAL A 109 -3.41 -3.25 25.08
C VAL A 109 -3.25 -4.22 26.27
N GLU A 110 -2.14 -4.97 26.36
CA GLU A 110 -1.77 -5.85 27.49
C GLU A 110 -1.94 -5.23 28.90
N PRO A 111 -1.52 -3.98 29.19
CA PRO A 111 -1.76 -3.36 30.50
C PRO A 111 -3.21 -2.90 30.75
N GLY A 112 -4.12 -3.08 29.78
CA GLY A 112 -5.53 -2.70 29.88
C GLY A 112 -6.32 -3.57 30.88
N ARG A 113 -5.97 -3.48 32.16
CA ARG A 113 -6.56 -4.19 33.29
C ARG A 113 -7.43 -3.26 34.15
N VAL A 114 -8.17 -2.36 33.52
CA VAL A 114 -9.10 -1.46 34.21
C VAL A 114 -10.37 -2.23 34.56
N ILE A 115 -10.76 -2.22 35.83
CA ILE A 115 -11.99 -2.83 36.31
C ILE A 115 -13.01 -1.69 36.54
N PRO A 116 -14.06 -1.56 35.71
CA PRO A 116 -15.08 -0.54 35.92
C PRO A 116 -15.96 -0.91 37.11
N SER A 117 -16.36 0.09 37.90
CA SER A 117 -17.40 -0.08 38.91
C SER A 117 -18.76 -0.16 38.22
N LEU A 118 -19.34 -1.36 38.16
CA LEU A 118 -20.65 -1.56 37.53
C LEU A 118 -21.79 -0.91 38.32
N THR A 119 -21.67 -0.88 39.64
CA THR A 119 -22.71 -0.38 40.56
C THR A 119 -22.14 0.70 41.50
N PRO A 120 -21.81 1.90 41.00
CA PRO A 120 -21.25 2.92 41.86
C PRO A 120 -22.29 3.48 42.85
N LYS A 121 -21.89 3.59 44.12
CA LYS A 121 -22.79 3.97 45.24
C LYS A 121 -23.57 5.26 45.00
N HIS A 122 -22.93 6.29 44.44
CA HIS A 122 -23.54 7.60 44.20
C HIS A 122 -24.60 7.61 43.07
N LEU A 123 -24.82 6.48 42.38
CA LEU A 123 -25.96 6.28 41.47
C LEU A 123 -27.12 5.55 42.16
N PHE A 124 -26.83 4.55 42.99
CA PHE A 124 -27.83 3.58 43.46
C PHE A 124 -28.16 3.70 44.96
N SER A 125 -27.47 4.56 45.69
CA SER A 125 -27.68 4.75 47.13
C SER A 125 -28.33 6.11 47.41
N GLY A 126 -29.28 6.11 48.34
CA GLY A 126 -30.00 7.30 48.79
C GLY A 126 -31.22 7.65 47.93
N LYS A 127 -32.09 8.50 48.48
CA LYS A 127 -33.22 9.11 47.75
C LYS A 127 -32.93 10.59 47.52
N ARG A 128 -33.53 11.18 46.49
CA ARG A 128 -33.42 12.62 46.23
C ARG A 128 -34.35 13.39 47.18
N PRO A 129 -33.85 14.30 48.02
CA PRO A 129 -34.69 15.16 48.86
C PRO A 129 -35.25 16.35 48.08
N ILE A 130 -36.27 17.01 48.63
CA ILE A 130 -36.69 18.35 48.19
C ILE A 130 -35.61 19.34 48.65
N GLY A 131 -34.85 19.90 47.70
CA GLY A 131 -33.73 20.81 47.98
C GLY A 131 -32.45 20.45 47.20
N LYS A 132 -31.30 20.53 47.87
CA LYS A 132 -29.98 20.31 47.24
C LYS A 132 -29.87 18.89 46.67
N THR A 133 -29.52 18.80 45.40
CA THR A 133 -29.30 17.54 44.67
C THR A 133 -27.81 17.37 44.33
N GLY A 134 -27.35 16.11 44.27
CA GLY A 134 -25.94 15.77 44.03
C GLY A 134 -25.49 15.81 42.56
N ARG A 135 -26.37 16.19 41.63
CA ARG A 135 -26.11 16.32 40.18
C ARG A 135 -26.84 17.55 39.66
N ARG A 136 -26.33 18.10 38.56
CA ARG A 136 -26.93 19.25 37.86
C ARG A 136 -28.16 18.83 37.06
#